data_AF-A0A1W4X0F1-F1
#
_entry.id   AF-A0A1W4X0F1-F1
#
_cell.length_a   1.000
_cell.length_b   1.000
_cell.length_c   1.000
_cell.angle_alpha   90.00
_cell.angle_beta   90.00
_cell.angle_gamma   90.00
#
_symmetry.space_group_name_H-M   'P 1'
#
loop_
_entity.id
_entity.type
_entity.pdbx_description
1 polymer ?
#
loop_
_entity_poly.entity_id
_entity_poly.type
_entity_poly.pdbx_seq_one_letter_code
_entity_poly.pdbx_strand_id
1 'polypeptide(L)'
;MNRNRQKGKFKLLDKYKAITFFWLCSIILCSIWYGFVTHKNSTYYKIESEIADENRITDANSKENTDYGDVEVNNFMGLKIVHLDLKGAPPKISYFKQLFPLLASLGATGLLIEYEDMFPYYKTLANVSSLEAYSLKEIETVNKLAQLSNLLIIPLIPTIGKSFRFYFKVRRV
;
A
#
# COMPACT_ATOMS: atom_id res chain seq x y z
N MET A 1 -3.78 -42.57 -52.14
CA MET A 1 -3.08 -41.37 -51.62
C MET A 1 -3.76 -40.90 -50.33
N ASN A 2 -2.98 -40.62 -49.28
CA ASN A 2 -3.29 -40.83 -47.87
C ASN A 2 -4.24 -39.78 -47.21
N ARG A 3 -5.56 -40.07 -47.13
CA ARG A 3 -6.58 -39.19 -46.48
C ARG A 3 -6.40 -39.03 -44.96
N ASN A 4 -5.84 -40.02 -44.28
CA ASN A 4 -5.64 -39.99 -42.82
C ASN A 4 -4.50 -39.04 -42.41
N ARG A 5 -3.46 -38.91 -43.26
CA ARG A 5 -2.36 -37.94 -43.05
C ARG A 5 -2.85 -36.48 -43.17
N GLN A 6 -3.77 -36.21 -44.09
CA GLN A 6 -4.37 -34.88 -44.28
C GLN A 6 -5.24 -34.48 -43.08
N LYS A 7 -6.08 -35.39 -42.58
CA LYS A 7 -6.93 -35.16 -41.38
C LYS A 7 -6.11 -34.89 -40.11
N GLY A 8 -4.98 -35.58 -39.93
CA GLY A 8 -4.06 -35.36 -38.81
C GLY A 8 -3.40 -33.98 -38.85
N LYS A 9 -2.94 -33.54 -40.03
CA LYS A 9 -2.38 -32.20 -40.22
C LYS A 9 -3.40 -31.08 -39.96
N PHE A 10 -4.64 -31.26 -40.39
CA PHE A 10 -5.72 -30.28 -40.16
C PHE A 10 -6.02 -30.10 -38.66
N LYS A 11 -6.19 -31.21 -37.92
CA LYS A 11 -6.38 -31.16 -36.46
C LYS A 11 -5.18 -30.57 -35.71
N LEU A 12 -3.96 -30.80 -36.20
CA LEU A 12 -2.76 -30.21 -35.61
C LEU A 12 -2.76 -28.69 -35.83
N LEU A 13 -3.02 -28.23 -37.06
CA LEU A 13 -3.08 -26.81 -37.40
C LEU A 13 -4.13 -26.05 -36.56
N ASP A 14 -5.31 -26.62 -36.35
CA ASP A 14 -6.36 -25.99 -35.55
C ASP A 14 -5.97 -25.86 -34.06
N LYS A 15 -5.23 -26.82 -33.51
CA LYS A 15 -4.68 -26.72 -32.16
C LYS A 15 -3.66 -25.59 -32.04
N TYR A 16 -2.75 -25.45 -33.00
CA TYR A 16 -1.76 -24.35 -32.98
C TYR A 16 -2.44 -22.99 -33.15
N LYS A 17 -3.47 -22.88 -34.01
CA LYS A 17 -4.26 -21.65 -34.17
C LYS A 17 -5.00 -21.26 -32.88
N ALA A 18 -5.55 -22.23 -32.15
CA ALA A 18 -6.21 -21.96 -30.88
C ALA A 18 -5.20 -21.48 -29.82
N ILE A 19 -4.05 -22.14 -29.70
CA ILE A 19 -2.99 -21.77 -28.74
C ILE A 19 -2.44 -20.36 -29.04
N THR A 20 -2.19 -20.03 -30.32
CA THR A 20 -1.71 -18.69 -30.69
C THR A 20 -2.76 -17.61 -30.43
N PHE A 21 -4.05 -17.92 -30.61
CA PHE A 21 -5.14 -17.00 -30.25
C PHE A 21 -5.19 -16.74 -28.73
N PHE A 22 -5.06 -17.77 -27.89
CA PHE A 22 -4.99 -17.59 -26.44
C PHE A 22 -3.78 -16.75 -26.00
N TRP A 23 -2.62 -16.96 -26.62
CA TRP A 23 -1.42 -16.16 -26.35
C TRP A 23 -1.61 -14.70 -26.75
N LEU A 24 -2.20 -14.42 -27.91
CA LEU A 24 -2.48 -13.05 -28.36
C LEU A 24 -3.49 -12.33 -27.45
N CYS A 25 -4.57 -13.00 -27.05
CA CYS A 25 -5.54 -12.43 -26.10
C CYS A 25 -4.89 -12.12 -24.74
N SER A 26 -4.03 -13.00 -24.23
CA SER A 26 -3.31 -12.79 -22.97
C SER A 26 -2.40 -11.55 -23.04
N ILE A 27 -1.66 -11.38 -24.14
CA ILE A 27 -0.79 -10.21 -24.34
C ILE A 27 -1.62 -8.92 -24.38
N ILE A 28 -2.73 -8.90 -25.12
CA ILE A 28 -3.61 -7.72 -25.22
C ILE A 28 -4.21 -7.37 -23.84
N LEU A 29 -4.68 -8.37 -23.09
CA LEU A 29 -5.21 -8.17 -21.73
C LEU A 29 -4.14 -7.63 -20.78
N CYS A 30 -2.91 -8.14 -20.85
CA CYS A 30 -1.78 -7.61 -20.08
C CYS A 30 -1.44 -6.17 -20.46
N SER A 31 -1.48 -5.81 -21.74
CA SER A 31 -1.26 -4.43 -22.20
C SER A 31 -2.34 -3.46 -21.70
N ILE A 32 -3.60 -3.88 -21.71
CA ILE A 32 -4.72 -3.08 -21.17
C ILE A 32 -4.57 -2.91 -19.64
N TRP A 33 -4.25 -3.99 -18.92
CA TRP A 33 -3.99 -3.94 -17.48
C TRP A 33 -2.81 -3.03 -17.15
N TYR A 34 -1.69 -3.17 -17.89
CA TYR A 34 -0.51 -2.35 -17.70
C TYR A 34 -0.81 -0.86 -17.96
N GLY A 35 -1.56 -0.54 -19.02
CA GLY A 35 -2.01 0.83 -19.30
C GLY A 35 -2.92 1.41 -18.21
N PHE A 36 -3.81 0.61 -17.64
CA PHE A 36 -4.66 1.04 -16.52
C PHE A 36 -3.87 1.28 -15.23
N VAL A 37 -2.87 0.42 -14.95
CA VAL A 37 -1.97 0.57 -13.80
C VAL A 37 -1.08 1.81 -13.95
N THR A 38 -0.48 2.03 -15.11
CA THR A 38 0.36 3.21 -15.36
C THR A 38 -0.45 4.50 -15.34
N HIS A 39 -1.70 4.48 -15.81
CA HIS A 39 -2.60 5.63 -15.71
C HIS A 39 -2.91 6.00 -14.26
N LYS A 40 -3.24 5.03 -13.40
CA LYS A 40 -3.47 5.28 -11.96
C LYS A 40 -2.23 5.84 -11.26
N ASN A 41 -1.05 5.31 -11.59
CA ASN A 41 0.21 5.81 -11.03
C ASN A 41 0.50 7.24 -11.52
N SER A 42 0.28 7.55 -12.80
CA SER A 42 0.48 8.89 -13.36
C SER A 42 -0.45 9.93 -12.72
N THR A 43 -1.71 9.59 -12.49
CA THR A 43 -2.63 10.49 -11.78
C THR A 43 -2.21 10.74 -10.34
N TYR A 44 -1.64 9.74 -9.66
CA TYR A 44 -1.13 9.89 -8.30
C TYR A 44 0.05 10.87 -8.23
N TYR A 45 1.04 10.71 -9.11
CA TYR A 45 2.19 11.61 -9.16
C TYR A 45 1.82 13.05 -9.56
N LYS A 46 0.84 13.20 -10.44
CA LYS A 46 0.35 14.53 -10.83
C LYS A 46 -0.32 15.26 -9.67
N ILE A 47 -1.16 14.55 -8.91
CA ILE A 47 -1.80 15.08 -7.69
C ILE A 47 -0.73 15.44 -6.64
N GLU A 48 0.28 14.59 -6.45
CA GLU A 48 1.38 14.86 -5.52
C GLU A 48 2.19 16.11 -5.91
N SER A 49 2.45 16.32 -7.22
CA SER A 49 3.11 17.54 -7.69
C SER A 49 2.26 18.80 -7.57
N GLU A 50 0.95 18.71 -7.83
CA GLU A 50 0.03 19.86 -7.68
C GLU A 50 -0.12 20.26 -6.21
N ILE A 51 -0.21 19.28 -5.29
CA ILE A 51 -0.23 19.53 -3.84
C ILE A 51 1.11 20.14 -3.37
N ALA A 52 2.24 19.68 -3.91
CA ALA A 52 3.55 20.25 -3.57
C ALA A 52 3.69 21.71 -4.03
N ASP A 53 3.13 22.06 -5.19
CA ASP A 53 3.14 23.43 -5.69
C ASP A 53 2.12 24.34 -4.98
N GLU A 54 0.95 23.84 -4.60
CA GLU A 54 -0.02 24.57 -3.78
C GLU A 54 0.57 24.93 -2.40
N ASN A 55 1.27 23.98 -1.77
CA ASN A 55 1.98 24.22 -0.50
C ASN A 55 3.11 25.26 -0.65
N ARG A 56 3.82 25.28 -1.79
CA ARG A 56 4.82 26.32 -2.07
C ARG A 56 4.21 27.71 -2.20
N ILE A 57 3.01 27.83 -2.75
CA ILE A 57 2.29 29.11 -2.90
C ILE A 57 1.79 29.59 -1.53
N THR A 58 1.28 28.68 -0.68
CA THR A 58 0.89 29.04 0.69
C THR A 58 2.08 29.45 1.56
N ASP A 59 3.24 28.82 1.36
CA ASP A 59 4.51 29.17 2.04
C ASP A 59 5.11 30.48 1.54
N ALA A 60 4.81 30.89 0.30
CA ALA A 60 5.21 32.19 -0.23
C ALA A 60 4.33 33.34 0.31
N ASN A 61 3.02 33.09 0.48
CA ASN A 61 2.08 34.07 1.02
C ASN A 61 2.16 34.26 2.54
N SER A 62 2.75 33.30 3.28
CA SER A 62 2.96 33.41 4.74
C SER A 62 4.20 34.20 5.13
N LYS A 63 5.13 34.45 4.19
CA LYS A 63 6.37 35.20 4.45
C LYS A 63 6.21 36.72 4.54
N GLU A 64 5.02 37.26 4.28
CA GLU A 64 4.81 38.73 4.27
C GLU A 64 4.34 39.30 5.63
N ASN A 65 4.17 38.49 6.67
CA ASN A 65 3.76 38.99 7.99
C ASN A 65 4.32 38.15 9.15
N THR A 66 5.54 38.43 9.60
CA THR A 66 5.91 38.39 11.03
C THR A 66 7.33 38.94 11.22
N ASP A 67 7.43 40.11 11.85
CA ASP A 67 8.65 40.67 12.45
C ASP A 67 8.90 39.98 13.81
N TYR A 68 9.41 38.75 13.79
CA TYR A 68 9.98 38.08 14.96
C TYR A 68 11.02 37.05 14.48
N GLY A 69 12.24 37.16 15.02
CA GLY A 69 13.46 36.54 14.50
C GLY A 69 13.35 35.07 14.09
N ASP A 70 13.99 34.81 12.95
CA ASP A 70 14.18 33.56 12.19
C ASP A 70 14.21 32.27 13.03
N VAL A 71 13.04 31.75 13.39
CA VAL A 71 12.88 30.30 13.55
C VAL A 71 12.64 29.76 12.15
N GLU A 72 13.68 29.24 11.54
CA GLU A 72 13.60 28.54 10.27
C GLU A 72 12.68 27.31 10.46
N VAL A 73 11.39 27.48 10.17
CA VAL A 73 10.40 26.39 10.18
C VAL A 73 10.76 25.47 9.02
N ASN A 74 11.67 24.55 9.30
CA ASN A 74 12.11 23.52 8.38
C ASN A 74 10.92 22.59 8.10
N ASN A 75 10.13 22.92 7.08
CA ASN A 75 8.97 22.15 6.66
C ASN A 75 9.50 20.81 6.10
N PHE A 76 9.46 19.77 6.93
CA PHE A 76 10.01 18.46 6.61
C PHE A 76 9.22 17.85 5.45
N MET A 77 9.83 17.79 4.26
CA MET A 77 9.24 17.19 3.04
C MET A 77 9.24 15.65 3.03
N GLY A 78 9.62 15.00 4.14
CA GLY A 78 9.65 13.54 4.25
C GLY A 78 8.36 12.93 4.82
N LEU A 79 8.35 11.61 4.96
CA LEU A 79 7.23 10.88 5.56
C LEU A 79 7.11 11.21 7.05
N LYS A 80 6.02 11.87 7.42
CA LYS A 80 5.58 12.07 8.81
C LYS A 80 4.81 10.83 9.25
N ILE A 81 5.47 9.93 9.97
CA ILE A 81 4.91 8.63 10.37
C ILE A 81 4.57 8.66 11.85
N VAL A 82 3.34 8.24 12.18
CA VAL A 82 2.92 7.99 13.56
C VAL A 82 3.08 6.51 13.86
N HIS A 83 3.81 6.19 14.93
CA HIS A 83 3.95 4.82 15.41
C HIS A 83 2.78 4.48 16.35
N LEU A 84 2.06 3.42 16.02
CA LEU A 84 0.99 2.84 16.83
C LEU A 84 1.47 1.49 17.36
N ASP A 85 1.74 1.43 18.65
CA ASP A 85 2.03 0.19 19.36
C ASP A 85 0.71 -0.45 19.82
N LEU A 86 0.35 -1.59 19.23
CA LEU A 86 -0.90 -2.30 19.55
C LEU A 86 -0.67 -3.45 20.53
N LYS A 87 0.54 -3.60 21.04
CA LYS A 87 0.95 -4.72 21.89
C LYS A 87 0.09 -4.83 23.15
N GLY A 88 -0.36 -6.05 23.45
CA GLY A 88 -1.07 -6.41 24.68
C GLY A 88 -2.51 -5.88 24.82
N ALA A 89 -2.85 -4.70 24.30
CA ALA A 89 -4.17 -4.08 24.42
C ALA A 89 -4.58 -3.34 23.13
N PRO A 90 -5.04 -4.06 22.09
CA PRO A 90 -5.40 -3.46 20.82
C PRO A 90 -6.62 -2.54 20.97
N PRO A 91 -6.58 -1.29 20.45
CA PRO A 91 -7.75 -0.42 20.40
C PRO A 91 -8.87 -1.02 19.54
N LYS A 92 -10.12 -0.73 19.88
CA LYS A 92 -11.26 -1.16 19.05
C LYS A 92 -11.21 -0.49 17.67
N ILE A 93 -11.73 -1.17 16.65
CA ILE A 93 -11.85 -0.62 15.29
C ILE A 93 -12.60 0.73 15.25
N SER A 94 -13.58 0.93 16.13
CA SER A 94 -14.30 2.19 16.27
C SER A 94 -13.39 3.36 16.63
N TYR A 95 -12.30 3.12 17.35
CA TYR A 95 -11.32 4.13 17.72
C TYR A 95 -10.51 4.60 16.51
N PHE A 96 -10.05 3.68 15.66
CA PHE A 96 -9.31 4.04 14.44
C PHE A 96 -10.12 4.89 13.47
N LYS A 97 -11.45 4.71 13.45
CA LYS A 97 -12.36 5.54 12.65
C LYS A 97 -12.30 7.03 13.02
N GLN A 98 -11.98 7.35 14.26
CA GLN A 98 -11.80 8.73 14.73
C GLN A 98 -10.33 9.15 14.72
N LEU A 99 -9.43 8.24 15.09
CA LEU A 99 -8.01 8.50 15.22
C LEU A 99 -7.35 8.83 13.87
N PHE A 100 -7.62 8.06 12.81
CA PHE A 100 -6.90 8.23 11.54
C PHE A 100 -7.18 9.58 10.86
N PRO A 101 -8.43 10.06 10.76
CA PRO A 101 -8.69 11.42 10.28
C PRO A 101 -8.01 12.49 11.14
N LEU A 102 -7.98 12.30 12.46
CA LEU A 102 -7.29 13.21 13.38
C LEU A 102 -5.79 13.26 13.08
N LEU A 103 -5.11 12.11 13.01
CA LEU A 103 -3.68 12.05 12.70
C LEU A 103 -3.36 12.67 11.34
N ALA A 104 -4.18 12.42 10.32
CA ALA A 104 -4.05 13.05 9.01
C ALA A 104 -4.21 14.58 9.09
N SER A 105 -5.18 15.08 9.86
CA SER A 105 -5.38 16.52 10.06
C SER A 105 -4.23 17.19 10.81
N LEU A 106 -3.51 16.44 11.66
CA LEU A 106 -2.29 16.87 12.32
C LEU A 106 -1.05 16.78 11.42
N GLY A 107 -1.23 16.42 10.14
CA GLY A 107 -0.18 16.37 9.13
C GLY A 107 0.57 15.05 9.04
N ALA A 108 0.08 13.96 9.65
CA ALA A 108 0.64 12.64 9.42
C ALA A 108 0.40 12.18 7.98
N THR A 109 1.38 11.48 7.42
CA THR A 109 1.35 10.91 6.05
C THR A 109 1.33 9.38 6.07
N GLY A 110 1.66 8.79 7.22
CA GLY A 110 1.66 7.33 7.37
C GLY A 110 1.58 6.88 8.82
N LEU A 111 1.33 5.59 8.98
CA LEU A 111 1.17 4.86 10.23
C LEU A 111 2.13 3.68 10.22
N LEU A 112 3.00 3.59 11.21
CA LEU A 112 3.76 2.38 11.52
C LEU A 112 2.97 1.62 12.58
N ILE A 113 2.37 0.49 12.22
CA ILE A 113 1.50 -0.25 13.15
C ILE A 113 2.21 -1.52 13.60
N GLU A 114 2.54 -1.58 14.89
CA GLU A 114 3.17 -2.72 15.52
C GLU A 114 2.11 -3.67 16.09
N TYR A 115 2.02 -4.86 15.51
CA TYR A 115 0.98 -5.84 15.86
C TYR A 115 1.42 -6.88 16.88
N GLU A 116 2.71 -7.23 16.99
CA GLU A 116 3.24 -8.33 17.84
C GLU A 116 2.32 -9.56 17.97
N ASP A 117 1.67 -9.74 19.11
CA ASP A 117 0.76 -10.84 19.47
C ASP A 117 -0.70 -10.58 19.05
N MET A 118 -1.02 -9.37 18.60
CA MET A 118 -2.35 -8.97 18.08
C MET A 118 -2.54 -9.25 16.59
N PHE A 119 -1.54 -9.82 15.92
CA PHE A 119 -1.68 -10.27 14.54
C PHE A 119 -2.35 -11.66 14.48
N PRO A 120 -3.35 -11.88 13.60
CA PRO A 120 -3.99 -13.18 13.42
C PRO A 120 -3.06 -14.15 12.68
N TYR A 121 -2.14 -14.75 13.41
CA TYR A 121 -1.32 -15.81 12.86
C TYR A 121 -2.16 -17.06 12.58
N TYR A 122 -1.77 -17.82 11.56
CA TYR A 122 -2.47 -19.03 11.14
C TYR A 122 -1.59 -20.28 11.29
N LYS A 123 -2.22 -21.46 11.28
CA LYS A 123 -1.57 -22.78 11.33
C LYS A 123 -0.63 -22.90 12.55
N THR A 124 0.65 -23.18 12.32
CA THR A 124 1.65 -23.45 13.36
C THR A 124 1.94 -22.27 14.26
N LEU A 125 1.59 -21.05 13.82
CA LEU A 125 1.80 -19.82 14.57
C LEU A 125 0.52 -19.34 15.29
N ALA A 126 -0.60 -20.06 15.16
CA ALA A 126 -1.87 -19.65 15.77
C ALA A 126 -1.75 -19.44 17.29
N ASN A 127 -0.96 -20.28 17.98
CA ASN A 127 -0.71 -20.20 19.43
C ASN A 127 0.09 -18.97 19.86
N VAL A 128 0.65 -18.19 18.93
CA VAL A 128 1.40 -16.96 19.22
C VAL A 128 0.45 -15.75 19.27
N SER A 129 -0.75 -15.86 18.68
CA SER A 129 -1.73 -14.79 18.72
C SER A 129 -2.40 -14.74 20.10
N SER A 130 -2.61 -13.54 20.62
CA SER A 130 -3.48 -13.32 21.77
C SER A 130 -4.92 -13.68 21.45
N LEU A 131 -5.70 -14.02 22.48
CA LEU A 131 -7.15 -14.25 22.37
C LEU A 131 -7.90 -13.00 21.87
N GLU A 132 -7.36 -11.82 22.14
CA GLU A 132 -7.90 -10.52 21.73
C GLU A 132 -7.27 -10.00 20.42
N ALA A 133 -6.54 -10.85 19.68
CA ALA A 133 -5.94 -10.47 18.40
C ALA A 133 -7.00 -10.09 17.36
N TYR A 134 -6.65 -9.17 16.45
CA TYR A 134 -7.57 -8.79 15.39
C TYR A 134 -7.83 -9.96 14.45
N SER A 135 -9.08 -10.11 14.01
CA SER A 135 -9.40 -10.94 12.87
C SER A 135 -8.86 -10.35 11.55
N LEU A 136 -8.73 -11.19 10.52
CA LEU A 136 -8.34 -10.72 9.18
C LEU A 136 -9.26 -9.62 8.65
N LYS A 137 -10.58 -9.73 8.90
CA LYS A 137 -11.58 -8.75 8.50
C LYS A 137 -11.41 -7.41 9.23
N GLU A 138 -10.99 -7.45 10.48
CA GLU A 138 -10.70 -6.25 11.26
C GLU A 138 -9.45 -5.55 10.72
N ILE A 139 -8.39 -6.29 10.40
CA ILE A 139 -7.19 -5.73 9.74
C ILE A 139 -7.55 -5.12 8.38
N GLU A 140 -8.37 -5.78 7.57
CA GLU A 140 -8.88 -5.20 6.31
C GLU A 140 -9.64 -3.88 6.56
N THR A 141 -10.41 -3.82 7.64
CA THR A 141 -11.14 -2.61 8.03
C THR A 141 -10.18 -1.49 8.45
N VAL A 142 -9.14 -1.80 9.25
CA VAL A 142 -8.07 -0.84 9.60
C VAL A 142 -7.41 -0.30 8.33
N ASN A 143 -7.05 -1.17 7.39
CA ASN A 143 -6.43 -0.77 6.12
C ASN A 143 -7.33 0.16 5.32
N LYS A 144 -8.63 -0.14 5.24
CA LYS A 144 -9.61 0.70 4.56
C LYS A 144 -9.75 2.07 5.24
N LEU A 145 -9.77 2.13 6.57
CA LEU A 145 -9.87 3.39 7.31
C LEU A 145 -8.66 4.29 7.07
N ALA A 146 -7.45 3.72 7.04
CA ALA A 146 -6.24 4.49 6.77
C ALA A 146 -6.20 4.99 5.33
N GLN A 147 -6.61 4.16 4.37
CA GLN A 147 -6.73 4.57 2.97
C GLN A 147 -7.71 5.73 2.80
N LEU A 148 -8.88 5.67 3.47
CA LEU A 148 -9.86 6.77 3.47
C LEU A 148 -9.32 8.05 4.10
N SER A 149 -8.32 7.94 4.97
CA SER A 149 -7.65 9.08 5.63
C SER A 149 -6.36 9.51 4.92
N ASN A 150 -6.07 8.97 3.73
CA ASN A 150 -4.82 9.18 2.98
C ASN A 150 -3.55 8.88 3.78
N LEU A 151 -3.60 7.87 4.66
CA LEU A 151 -2.45 7.43 5.45
C LEU A 151 -1.87 6.14 4.89
N LEU A 152 -0.55 6.13 4.65
CA LEU A 152 0.21 4.92 4.31
C LEU A 152 0.34 4.01 5.54
N ILE A 153 -0.10 2.75 5.47
CA ILE A 153 0.18 1.77 6.54
C ILE A 153 1.48 1.03 6.27
N ILE A 154 2.32 0.95 7.30
CA ILE A 154 3.52 0.12 7.38
C ILE A 154 3.30 -0.87 8.53
N PRO A 155 2.98 -2.14 8.25
CA PRO A 155 2.81 -3.14 9.30
C PRO A 155 4.16 -3.58 9.84
N LEU A 156 4.29 -3.64 11.15
CA LEU A 156 5.44 -4.17 11.87
C LEU A 156 5.00 -5.43 12.64
N ILE A 157 5.52 -6.57 12.21
CA ILE A 157 5.29 -7.88 12.83
C ILE A 157 6.66 -8.37 13.32
N PRO A 158 6.98 -8.19 14.62
CA PRO A 158 8.25 -8.66 15.17
C PRO A 158 8.37 -10.18 15.07
N THR A 159 9.35 -10.69 14.34
CA THR A 159 9.72 -12.11 14.36
C THR A 159 10.60 -12.38 15.58
N ILE A 160 10.20 -13.33 16.43
CA ILE A 160 10.88 -13.86 17.63
C ILE A 160 12.38 -13.52 17.74
N GLY A 161 12.75 -12.69 18.73
CA GLY A 161 14.12 -12.32 19.10
C GLY A 161 14.25 -10.80 19.29
N LYS A 162 14.17 -10.33 20.54
CA LYS A 162 14.16 -8.90 20.95
C LYS A 162 15.41 -8.06 20.57
N SER A 163 16.21 -8.42 19.56
CA SER A 163 17.39 -7.64 19.15
C SER A 163 17.71 -7.58 17.64
N PHE A 164 16.89 -8.13 16.73
CA PHE A 164 17.18 -7.99 15.29
C PHE A 164 16.23 -7.02 14.59
N ARG A 165 16.66 -5.76 14.58
CA ARG A 165 16.17 -4.70 13.71
C ARG A 165 16.30 -5.13 12.24
N PHE A 166 15.18 -5.44 11.59
CA PHE A 166 15.10 -5.58 10.14
C PHE A 166 14.49 -4.30 9.53
N TYR A 167 15.36 -3.45 8.99
CA TYR A 167 14.97 -2.42 8.04
C TYR A 167 14.62 -3.08 6.71
N PHE A 168 13.39 -2.92 6.22
CA PHE A 168 13.13 -3.17 4.80
C PHE A 168 13.75 -2.03 3.97
N LYS A 169 14.96 -2.28 3.45
CA LYS A 169 15.51 -1.53 2.32
C LYS A 169 14.74 -1.97 1.07
N VAL A 170 13.83 -1.13 0.60
CA VAL A 170 13.18 -1.32 -0.71
C VAL A 170 14.28 -1.25 -1.78
N ARG A 171 14.61 -2.40 -2.39
CA ARG A 171 15.35 -2.44 -3.66
C ARG A 171 14.38 -2.00 -4.76
N ARG A 172 14.69 -0.87 -5.39
CA ARG A 172 14.20 -0.58 -6.74
C ARG A 172 14.93 -1.54 -7.69
N VAL A 173 14.16 -2.29 -8.48
CA VAL A 173 14.62 -2.81 -9.76
C VAL A 173 14.36 -1.73 -10.78
#